data_AF-A0ABD6CVU0-F1
#
_entry.id   AF-A0ABD6CVU0-F1
#
_cell.length_a   1.000
_cell.length_b   1.000
_cell.length_c   1.000
_cell.angle_alpha   90.00
_cell.angle_beta   90.00
_cell.angle_gamma   90.00
#
_symmetry.space_group_name_H-M   'P 1'
#
loop_
_entity.id
_entity.type
_entity.pdbx_description
1 polymer ?
#
loop_
_entity_poly.entity_id
_entity_poly.type
_entity_poly.pdbx_seq_one_letter_code
_entity_poly.pdbx_strand_id
1 'polypeptide(L)'
;MSDHDSAGEGSETLTPAAVDDLAAAYEQAEPFDLVEREHVDTLPPALAAGDFGRRDAEWVVQWYYRRRAIPDADRRAAEEQFLDNDYEVLVDAITAAAAATDRERKLEQLRSLTGVDVAVGSAFLAFLHPETYVAIGEREWMGLYHAGELLDSPPPSFAAADYWRYLDTVTAVADRVDRDLWTVYRALWRLDA
;
A
#
# COMPACT_ATOMS: atom_id res chain seq x y z
N MET A 1 13.50 -26.88 39.28
CA MET A 1 12.52 -25.81 39.55
C MET A 1 13.24 -24.50 39.27
N SER A 2 13.26 -24.13 38.00
CA SER A 2 13.73 -22.85 37.51
C SER A 2 12.84 -22.54 36.33
N ASP A 3 11.90 -21.66 36.59
CA ASP A 3 10.96 -21.11 35.63
C ASP A 3 11.74 -20.42 34.51
N HIS A 4 11.45 -20.81 33.27
CA HIS A 4 11.76 -20.02 32.09
C HIS A 4 10.43 -19.57 31.52
N ASP A 5 9.78 -18.67 32.27
CA ASP A 5 8.72 -17.85 31.73
C ASP A 5 9.37 -16.58 31.18
N SER A 6 9.70 -16.62 29.90
CA SER A 6 10.08 -15.45 29.12
C SER A 6 9.13 -15.38 27.93
N ALA A 7 7.86 -15.19 28.24
CA ALA A 7 6.82 -14.78 27.31
C ALA A 7 6.29 -13.43 27.80
N GLY A 8 6.78 -12.34 27.21
CA GLY A 8 6.25 -11.02 27.51
C GLY A 8 7.20 -9.89 27.21
N GLU A 9 7.34 -9.53 25.93
CA GLU A 9 7.63 -8.18 25.46
C GLU A 9 7.40 -8.13 23.93
N GLY A 10 6.35 -7.42 23.50
CA GLY A 10 6.22 -6.93 22.12
C GLY A 10 5.27 -7.66 21.16
N SER A 11 4.05 -8.04 21.57
CA SER A 11 2.95 -8.03 20.60
C SER A 11 2.23 -6.70 20.77
N GLU A 12 2.67 -5.69 20.03
CA GLU A 12 2.02 -4.38 20.03
C GLU A 12 0.61 -4.54 19.45
N THR A 13 -0.37 -4.61 20.35
CA THR A 13 -1.77 -4.74 19.97
C THR A 13 -2.21 -3.46 19.27
N LEU A 14 -2.78 -3.58 18.07
CA LEU A 14 -3.37 -2.47 17.31
C LEU A 14 -4.67 -2.00 18.00
N THR A 15 -4.53 -1.20 19.06
CA THR A 15 -5.63 -0.51 19.73
C THR A 15 -5.91 0.84 19.04
N PRO A 16 -7.10 1.46 19.23
CA PRO A 16 -7.38 2.77 18.64
C PRO A 16 -6.34 3.83 18.99
N ALA A 17 -5.93 3.92 20.26
CA ALA A 17 -4.92 4.88 20.70
C ALA A 17 -3.54 4.62 20.07
N ALA A 18 -3.11 3.35 20.00
CA ALA A 18 -1.84 3.01 19.35
C ALA A 18 -1.85 3.35 17.86
N VAL A 19 -2.95 3.08 17.16
CA VAL A 19 -3.13 3.46 15.75
C VAL A 19 -3.05 4.97 15.57
N ASP A 20 -3.74 5.75 16.41
CA ASP A 20 -3.71 7.22 16.35
C ASP A 20 -2.29 7.77 16.58
N ASP A 21 -1.59 7.27 17.60
CA ASP A 21 -0.23 7.71 17.92
C ASP A 21 0.78 7.37 16.80
N LEU A 22 0.70 6.16 16.25
CA LEU A 22 1.58 5.72 15.15
C LEU A 22 1.28 6.46 13.85
N ALA A 23 0.01 6.71 13.53
CA ALA A 23 -0.38 7.51 12.37
C ALA A 23 0.07 8.97 12.52
N ALA A 24 -0.02 9.56 13.71
CA ALA A 24 0.51 10.89 13.99
C ALA A 24 2.04 10.94 13.89
N ALA A 25 2.74 9.87 14.28
CA ALA A 25 4.18 9.75 14.10
C ALA A 25 4.57 9.63 12.62
N TYR A 26 3.75 8.95 11.80
CA TYR A 26 3.93 8.88 10.35
C TYR A 26 3.90 10.29 9.74
N GLU A 27 2.87 11.08 10.05
CA GLU A 27 2.70 12.44 9.51
C GLU A 27 3.92 13.34 9.82
N GLN A 28 4.53 13.17 11.00
CA GLN A 28 5.68 13.97 11.41
C GLN A 28 7.00 13.53 10.77
N ALA A 29 7.15 12.25 10.46
CA ALA A 29 8.43 11.66 10.06
C ALA A 29 8.56 11.44 8.56
N GLU A 30 7.46 11.16 7.85
CA GLU A 30 7.51 10.68 6.48
C GLU A 30 7.63 11.82 5.47
N PRO A 31 8.72 11.87 4.67
CA PRO A 31 8.99 13.00 3.77
C PRO A 31 7.92 13.27 2.71
N PHE A 32 7.12 12.25 2.37
CA PHE A 32 6.07 12.35 1.37
C PHE A 32 4.68 12.55 1.94
N ASP A 33 4.49 12.62 3.26
CA ASP A 33 3.16 12.66 3.87
C ASP A 33 2.26 13.77 3.29
N LEU A 34 2.79 15.00 3.17
CA LEU A 34 2.01 16.12 2.65
C LEU A 34 1.52 15.86 1.21
N VAL A 35 2.43 15.47 0.32
CA VAL A 35 2.12 15.18 -1.09
C VAL A 35 1.24 13.94 -1.23
N GLU A 36 1.45 12.92 -0.39
CA GLU A 36 0.59 11.73 -0.34
C GLU A 36 -0.85 12.11 -0.01
N ARG A 37 -1.08 12.91 1.04
CA ARG A 37 -2.44 13.36 1.41
C ARG A 37 -3.09 14.16 0.29
N GLU A 38 -2.37 15.10 -0.32
CA GLU A 38 -2.86 15.84 -1.47
C GLU A 38 -3.22 14.92 -2.64
N HIS A 39 -2.43 13.88 -2.89
CA HIS A 39 -2.65 12.95 -4.01
C HIS A 39 -3.77 11.95 -3.74
N VAL A 40 -4.00 11.55 -2.49
CA VAL A 40 -5.18 10.78 -2.09
C VAL A 40 -6.48 11.52 -2.44
N ASP A 41 -6.49 12.86 -2.36
CA ASP A 41 -7.67 13.66 -2.72
C ASP A 41 -7.74 13.98 -4.23
N THR A 42 -6.60 14.20 -4.88
CA THR A 42 -6.57 14.77 -6.24
C THR A 42 -6.37 13.75 -7.36
N LEU A 43 -5.64 12.66 -7.13
CA LEU A 43 -5.43 11.63 -8.15
C LEU A 43 -6.68 10.82 -8.48
N PRO A 44 -7.53 10.37 -7.53
CA PRO A 44 -8.66 9.51 -7.87
C PRO A 44 -9.55 10.05 -9.01
N PRO A 45 -10.03 11.33 -8.97
CA PRO A 45 -10.84 11.85 -10.06
C PRO A 45 -10.06 12.01 -11.37
N ALA A 46 -8.77 12.39 -11.33
CA ALA A 46 -7.94 12.54 -12.52
C ALA A 46 -7.68 11.19 -13.21
N LEU A 47 -7.27 10.18 -12.44
CA LEU A 47 -7.01 8.82 -12.92
C LEU A 47 -8.29 8.17 -13.48
N ALA A 48 -9.44 8.38 -12.83
CA ALA A 48 -10.72 7.85 -13.29
C ALA A 48 -11.21 8.52 -14.59
N ALA A 49 -10.94 9.81 -14.77
CA ALA A 49 -11.30 10.55 -15.97
C ALA A 49 -10.32 10.34 -17.15
N GLY A 50 -9.11 9.83 -16.89
CA GLY A 50 -8.03 9.81 -17.87
C GLY A 50 -7.32 11.17 -18.02
N ASP A 51 -7.61 12.12 -17.13
CA ASP A 51 -7.10 13.49 -17.17
C ASP A 51 -5.78 13.63 -16.39
N PHE A 52 -4.82 12.76 -16.68
CA PHE A 52 -3.53 12.70 -15.99
C PHE A 52 -2.39 12.48 -16.98
N GLY A 53 -1.22 13.05 -16.71
CA GLY A 53 -0.02 12.86 -17.51
C GLY A 53 0.81 11.65 -17.05
N ARG A 54 1.83 11.30 -17.83
CA ARG A 54 2.78 10.22 -17.48
C ARG A 54 3.38 10.40 -16.08
N ARG A 55 3.70 11.63 -15.67
CA ARG A 55 4.31 11.92 -14.38
C ARG A 55 3.37 11.64 -13.20
N ASP A 56 2.07 11.83 -13.39
CA ASP A 56 1.08 11.59 -12.34
C ASP A 56 0.94 10.08 -12.08
N ALA A 57 0.94 9.27 -13.14
CA ALA A 57 0.96 7.81 -13.02
C ALA A 57 2.31 7.29 -12.50
N GLU A 58 3.42 7.85 -12.99
CA GLU A 58 4.77 7.50 -12.53
C GLU A 58 4.95 7.84 -11.04
N TRP A 59 4.33 8.91 -10.56
CA TRP A 59 4.39 9.29 -9.15
C TRP A 59 3.92 8.15 -8.23
N VAL A 60 2.91 7.37 -8.59
CA VAL A 60 2.46 6.22 -7.79
C VAL A 60 3.55 5.16 -7.66
N VAL A 61 4.28 4.89 -8.74
CA VAL A 61 5.41 3.95 -8.76
C VAL A 61 6.57 4.51 -7.93
N GLN A 62 6.90 5.79 -8.10
CA GLN A 62 7.92 6.48 -7.33
C GLN A 62 7.59 6.48 -5.84
N TRP A 63 6.34 6.79 -5.47
CA TRP A 63 5.84 6.78 -4.10
C TRP A 63 6.01 5.39 -3.48
N TYR A 64 5.64 4.33 -4.22
CA TYR A 64 5.74 2.96 -3.72
C TYR A 64 7.19 2.55 -3.40
N TYR A 65 8.14 2.85 -4.28
CA TYR A 65 9.52 2.44 -4.10
C TYR A 65 10.34 3.39 -3.21
N ARG A 66 10.16 4.71 -3.31
CA ARG A 66 11.04 5.70 -2.65
C ARG A 66 10.85 5.77 -1.14
N ARG A 67 9.72 5.28 -0.62
CA ARG A 67 9.50 5.12 0.82
C ARG A 67 10.22 3.90 1.40
N ARG A 68 10.67 2.97 0.56
CA ARG A 68 11.23 1.68 0.99
C ARG A 68 12.75 1.70 0.91
N ALA A 69 13.38 0.88 1.75
CA ALA A 69 14.83 0.69 1.76
C ALA A 69 15.29 -0.23 0.60
N ILE A 70 15.10 0.23 -0.63
CA ILE A 70 15.44 -0.51 -1.86
C ILE A 70 16.69 0.12 -2.49
N PRO A 71 17.65 -0.68 -3.02
CA PRO A 71 18.80 -0.13 -3.70
C PRO A 71 18.41 0.83 -4.83
N ASP A 72 19.13 1.94 -4.93
CA ASP A 72 18.86 3.02 -5.90
C ASP A 72 18.80 2.53 -7.35
N ALA A 73 19.64 1.54 -7.69
CA ALA A 73 19.65 0.92 -9.02
C ALA A 73 18.37 0.13 -9.31
N ASP A 74 17.91 -0.68 -8.35
CA ASP A 74 16.69 -1.50 -8.51
C ASP A 74 15.45 -0.62 -8.59
N ARG A 75 15.41 0.43 -7.76
CA ARG A 75 14.36 1.45 -7.81
C ARG A 75 14.31 2.14 -9.18
N ARG A 76 15.45 2.61 -9.70
CA ARG A 76 15.49 3.23 -11.03
C ARG A 76 15.07 2.27 -12.14
N ALA A 77 15.51 1.02 -12.07
CA ALA A 77 15.13 0.00 -13.05
C ALA A 77 13.62 -0.25 -13.05
N ALA A 78 12.96 -0.24 -11.89
CA ALA A 78 11.51 -0.39 -11.80
C ALA A 78 10.77 0.86 -12.34
N GLU A 79 11.25 2.06 -11.99
CA GLU A 79 10.71 3.33 -12.53
C GLU A 79 10.86 3.39 -14.07
N GLU A 80 12.02 2.97 -14.62
CA GLU A 80 12.27 2.89 -16.07
C GLU A 80 11.37 1.87 -16.78
N GLN A 81 11.23 0.65 -16.23
CA GLN A 81 10.34 -0.38 -16.79
C GLN A 81 8.89 0.09 -16.88
N PHE A 82 8.41 0.86 -15.90
CA PHE A 82 7.07 1.42 -15.96
C PHE A 82 6.94 2.47 -17.08
N LEU A 83 7.98 3.28 -17.31
CA LEU A 83 7.98 4.31 -18.34
C LEU A 83 8.04 3.75 -19.77
N ASP A 84 8.40 2.48 -19.96
CA ASP A 84 8.38 1.80 -21.26
C ASP A 84 6.95 1.55 -21.80
N ASN A 85 5.91 1.73 -20.99
CA ASN A 85 4.53 1.63 -21.47
C ASN A 85 4.19 2.75 -22.47
N ASP A 86 3.42 2.40 -23.51
CA ASP A 86 2.77 3.39 -24.36
C ASP A 86 1.76 4.21 -23.56
N TYR A 87 1.65 5.50 -23.88
CA TYR A 87 0.84 6.42 -23.09
C TYR A 87 -0.65 6.06 -23.16
N GLU A 88 -1.14 5.73 -24.34
CA GLU A 88 -2.54 5.32 -24.56
C GLU A 88 -2.85 4.03 -23.79
N VAL A 89 -1.95 3.04 -23.84
CA VAL A 89 -2.10 1.77 -23.08
C VAL A 89 -2.14 2.03 -21.58
N LEU A 90 -1.29 2.94 -21.10
CA LEU A 90 -1.25 3.35 -19.69
C LEU A 90 -2.56 4.01 -19.25
N VAL A 91 -3.10 4.94 -20.05
CA VAL A 91 -4.39 5.59 -19.77
C VAL A 91 -5.53 4.58 -19.80
N ASP A 92 -5.58 3.72 -20.82
CA ASP A 92 -6.63 2.70 -20.97
C ASP A 92 -6.65 1.71 -19.80
N ALA A 93 -5.49 1.21 -19.38
CA ALA A 93 -5.40 0.25 -18.28
C ALA A 93 -5.84 0.86 -16.94
N ILE A 94 -5.37 2.08 -16.62
CA ILE A 94 -5.68 2.76 -15.35
C ILE A 94 -7.16 3.16 -15.29
N THR A 95 -7.70 3.75 -16.36
CA THR A 95 -9.12 4.13 -16.41
C THR A 95 -10.03 2.90 -16.37
N ALA A 96 -9.65 1.81 -17.03
CA ALA A 96 -10.40 0.56 -16.97
C ALA A 96 -10.34 -0.10 -15.58
N ALA A 97 -9.22 0.03 -14.86
CA ALA A 97 -9.13 -0.37 -13.46
C ALA A 97 -10.02 0.51 -12.56
N ALA A 98 -10.03 1.82 -12.77
CA ALA A 98 -10.89 2.75 -12.05
C ALA A 98 -12.38 2.39 -12.20
N ALA A 99 -12.80 2.08 -13.44
CA ALA A 99 -14.19 1.80 -13.78
C ALA A 99 -14.67 0.38 -13.45
N ALA A 100 -13.76 -0.59 -13.30
CA ALA A 100 -14.14 -1.96 -12.98
C ALA A 100 -14.83 -2.05 -11.59
N THR A 101 -15.83 -2.92 -11.44
CA THR A 101 -16.52 -3.10 -10.14
C THR A 101 -15.93 -4.23 -9.30
N ASP A 102 -15.19 -5.12 -9.94
CA ASP A 102 -14.64 -6.36 -9.38
C ASP A 102 -13.16 -6.18 -9.05
N ARG A 103 -12.74 -6.48 -7.82
CA ARG A 103 -11.38 -6.18 -7.32
C ARG A 103 -10.31 -6.96 -8.08
N GLU A 104 -10.60 -8.20 -8.48
CA GLU A 104 -9.73 -9.03 -9.28
C GLU A 104 -9.51 -8.40 -10.66
N ARG A 105 -10.59 -7.95 -11.30
CA ARG A 105 -10.50 -7.24 -12.59
C ARG A 105 -9.72 -5.93 -12.47
N LYS A 106 -9.90 -5.15 -11.40
CA LYS A 106 -9.14 -3.91 -11.18
C LYS A 106 -7.63 -4.18 -11.18
N LEU A 107 -7.20 -5.15 -10.38
CA LEU A 107 -5.78 -5.51 -10.26
C LEU A 107 -5.25 -6.11 -11.57
N GLU A 108 -6.02 -6.94 -12.25
CA GLU A 108 -5.64 -7.52 -13.55
C GLU A 108 -5.36 -6.43 -14.60
N GLN A 109 -6.21 -5.41 -14.69
CA GLN A 109 -6.02 -4.31 -15.63
C GLN A 109 -4.71 -3.57 -15.36
N LEU A 110 -4.42 -3.25 -14.11
CA LEU A 110 -3.17 -2.57 -13.73
C LEU A 110 -1.94 -3.44 -14.04
N ARG A 111 -2.02 -4.74 -13.74
CA ARG A 111 -0.93 -5.70 -13.98
C ARG A 111 -0.70 -6.05 -15.45
N SER A 112 -1.54 -5.55 -16.35
CA SER A 112 -1.28 -5.63 -17.80
C SER A 112 -0.17 -4.67 -18.24
N LEU A 113 0.15 -3.66 -17.44
CA LEU A 113 1.22 -2.70 -17.68
C LEU A 113 2.60 -3.28 -17.36
N THR A 114 3.58 -2.95 -18.19
CA THR A 114 4.99 -3.25 -17.93
C THR A 114 5.43 -2.59 -16.62
N GLY A 115 6.17 -3.31 -15.78
CA GLY A 115 6.64 -2.80 -14.48
C GLY A 115 5.58 -2.76 -13.37
N VAL A 116 4.37 -3.29 -13.59
CA VAL A 116 3.30 -3.33 -12.57
C VAL A 116 3.07 -4.77 -12.09
N ASP A 117 3.67 -5.11 -10.95
CA ASP A 117 3.38 -6.33 -10.22
C ASP A 117 2.18 -6.15 -9.26
N VAL A 118 1.91 -7.12 -8.38
CA VAL A 118 0.81 -7.02 -7.40
C VAL A 118 1.01 -5.86 -6.44
N ALA A 119 2.24 -5.58 -6.05
CA ALA A 119 2.53 -4.57 -5.05
C ALA A 119 2.41 -3.16 -5.64
N VAL A 120 2.95 -2.93 -6.84
CA VAL A 120 2.73 -1.68 -7.58
C VAL A 120 1.25 -1.53 -7.97
N GLY A 121 0.59 -2.61 -8.39
CA GLY A 121 -0.84 -2.61 -8.68
C GLY A 121 -1.70 -2.23 -7.47
N SER A 122 -1.33 -2.68 -6.26
CA SER A 122 -2.00 -2.27 -5.03
C SER A 122 -1.82 -0.78 -4.71
N ALA A 123 -0.65 -0.20 -5.02
CA ALA A 123 -0.41 1.23 -4.87
C ALA A 123 -1.33 2.06 -5.78
N PHE A 124 -1.48 1.64 -7.05
CA PHE A 124 -2.46 2.25 -7.95
C PHE A 124 -3.89 2.12 -7.40
N LEU A 125 -4.27 0.97 -6.86
CA LEU A 125 -5.60 0.82 -6.25
C LEU A 125 -5.82 1.76 -5.07
N ALA A 126 -4.79 1.97 -4.24
CA ALA A 126 -4.85 2.89 -3.10
C ALA A 126 -5.12 4.34 -3.54
N PHE A 127 -4.58 4.78 -4.67
CA PHE A 127 -4.88 6.12 -5.22
C PHE A 127 -6.12 6.18 -6.12
N LEU A 128 -6.58 5.04 -6.66
CA LEU A 128 -7.81 4.97 -7.45
C LEU A 128 -9.06 4.95 -6.58
N HIS A 129 -9.04 4.21 -5.48
CA HIS A 129 -10.15 4.10 -4.53
C HIS A 129 -9.63 4.10 -3.09
N PRO A 130 -9.20 5.26 -2.57
CA PRO A 130 -8.55 5.37 -1.27
C PRO A 130 -9.43 4.92 -0.10
N GLU A 131 -10.75 4.98 -0.25
CA GLU A 131 -11.70 4.50 0.76
C GLU A 131 -11.78 2.96 0.86
N THR A 132 -11.16 2.22 -0.06
CA THR A 132 -11.33 0.76 -0.18
C THR A 132 -10.02 -0.01 -0.28
N TYR A 133 -8.92 0.64 -0.68
CA TYR A 133 -7.64 -0.03 -0.88
C TYR A 133 -6.48 0.73 -0.24
N VAL A 134 -5.49 -0.04 0.16
CA VAL A 134 -4.16 0.43 0.59
C VAL A 134 -3.11 -0.44 -0.07
N ALA A 135 -1.89 0.08 -0.20
CA ALA A 135 -0.80 -0.67 -0.82
C ALA A 135 -0.33 -1.83 0.09
N ILE A 136 0.16 -2.90 -0.53
CA ILE A 136 0.85 -4.01 0.16
C ILE A 136 2.36 -3.90 -0.03
N GLY A 137 3.09 -4.35 0.97
CA GLY A 137 4.55 -4.42 0.99
C GLY A 137 5.03 -5.15 2.23
N GLU A 138 6.34 -5.42 2.27
CA GLU A 138 6.94 -6.20 3.35
C GLU A 138 6.73 -5.56 4.73
N ARG A 139 6.85 -4.23 4.81
CA ARG A 139 6.86 -3.48 6.07
C ARG A 139 5.51 -3.53 6.78
N GLU A 140 4.46 -3.14 6.07
CA GLU A 140 3.08 -3.15 6.54
C GLU A 140 2.55 -4.57 6.80
N TRP A 141 3.01 -5.56 6.02
CA TRP A 141 2.72 -6.96 6.30
C TRP A 141 3.38 -7.40 7.61
N MET A 142 4.65 -7.03 7.83
CA MET A 142 5.35 -7.37 9.06
C MET A 142 4.68 -6.76 10.28
N GLY A 143 4.18 -5.53 10.16
CA GLY A 143 3.41 -4.90 11.23
C GLY A 143 2.19 -5.75 11.63
N LEU A 144 1.41 -6.23 10.67
CA LEU A 144 0.30 -7.15 10.95
C LEU A 144 0.77 -8.49 11.52
N TYR A 145 1.89 -9.03 11.04
CA TYR A 145 2.45 -10.28 11.53
C TYR A 145 2.90 -10.18 12.99
N HIS A 146 3.62 -9.12 13.37
CA HIS A 146 4.08 -8.87 14.73
C HIS A 146 2.94 -8.52 15.69
N ALA A 147 1.91 -7.83 15.20
CA ALA A 147 0.66 -7.61 15.93
C ALA A 147 -0.20 -8.88 16.08
N GLY A 148 0.15 -9.99 15.40
CA GLY A 148 -0.57 -11.26 15.44
C GLY A 148 -1.85 -11.29 14.59
N GLU A 149 -2.07 -10.29 13.73
CA GLU A 149 -3.23 -10.21 12.82
C GLU A 149 -3.02 -11.08 11.58
N LEU A 150 -1.77 -11.22 11.11
CA LEU A 150 -1.36 -12.23 10.14
C LEU A 150 -0.51 -13.31 10.83
N LEU A 151 -0.70 -14.57 10.43
CA LEU A 151 -0.03 -15.70 11.07
C LEU A 151 1.31 -16.07 10.43
N ASP A 152 1.59 -15.54 9.25
CA ASP A 152 2.77 -15.86 8.45
C ASP A 152 3.55 -14.59 8.11
N SER A 153 4.88 -14.70 8.03
CA SER A 153 5.74 -13.67 7.44
C SER A 153 5.39 -13.48 5.94
N PRO A 154 5.71 -12.33 5.32
CA PRO A 154 5.36 -12.11 3.92
C PRO A 154 6.10 -13.08 3.01
N PRO A 155 5.49 -13.43 1.87
CA PRO A 155 6.17 -14.19 0.83
C PRO A 155 7.28 -13.34 0.18
N PRO A 156 8.25 -13.98 -0.52
CA PRO A 156 9.30 -13.26 -1.24
C PRO A 156 8.76 -12.41 -2.41
N SER A 157 7.52 -12.67 -2.85
CA SER A 157 6.77 -11.90 -3.82
C SER A 157 5.29 -12.12 -3.58
N PHE A 158 4.47 -11.07 -3.73
CA PHE A 158 3.03 -11.17 -3.48
C PHE A 158 2.26 -11.72 -4.68
N ALA A 159 1.43 -12.74 -4.44
CA ALA A 159 0.35 -13.10 -5.36
C ALA A 159 -0.91 -12.26 -5.08
N ALA A 160 -1.86 -12.25 -6.02
CA ALA A 160 -3.13 -11.52 -5.82
C ALA A 160 -3.89 -12.00 -4.58
N ALA A 161 -3.87 -13.30 -4.29
CA ALA A 161 -4.48 -13.87 -3.09
C ALA A 161 -3.83 -13.37 -1.79
N ASP A 162 -2.51 -13.14 -1.80
CA ASP A 162 -1.81 -12.56 -0.65
C ASP A 162 -2.27 -11.13 -0.41
N TYR A 163 -2.40 -10.35 -1.48
CA TYR A 163 -2.89 -8.97 -1.40
C TYR A 163 -4.32 -8.90 -0.87
N TRP A 164 -5.22 -9.76 -1.34
CA TRP A 164 -6.59 -9.78 -0.83
C TRP A 164 -6.66 -10.20 0.64
N ARG A 165 -5.89 -11.22 1.05
CA ARG A 165 -5.78 -11.60 2.45
C ARG A 165 -5.28 -10.44 3.32
N TYR A 166 -4.25 -9.74 2.85
CA TYR A 166 -3.71 -8.56 3.52
C TYR A 166 -4.77 -7.46 3.65
N LEU A 167 -5.43 -7.09 2.56
CA LEU A 167 -6.43 -6.03 2.54
C LEU A 167 -7.64 -6.34 3.42
N ASP A 168 -8.15 -7.58 3.36
CA ASP A 168 -9.25 -8.04 4.20
C ASP A 168 -8.86 -7.95 5.70
N THR A 169 -7.59 -8.22 6.02
CA THR A 169 -7.05 -8.11 7.40
C THR A 169 -6.95 -6.65 7.85
N VAL A 170 -6.38 -5.76 7.01
CA VAL A 170 -6.32 -4.32 7.32
C VAL A 170 -7.72 -3.75 7.52
N THR A 171 -8.67 -4.15 6.68
CA THR A 171 -10.07 -3.72 6.78
C THR A 171 -10.70 -4.18 8.10
N ALA A 172 -10.49 -5.43 8.50
CA ALA A 172 -10.98 -5.92 9.78
C ALA A 172 -10.36 -5.17 10.98
N VAL A 173 -9.09 -4.79 10.90
CA VAL A 173 -8.43 -3.95 11.91
C VAL A 173 -9.06 -2.56 11.94
N ALA A 174 -9.23 -1.92 10.78
CA ALA A 174 -9.83 -0.60 10.62
C ALA A 174 -11.24 -0.53 11.22
N ASP A 175 -12.09 -1.51 10.90
CA ASP A 175 -13.43 -1.64 11.48
C ASP A 175 -13.38 -1.82 13.00
N ARG A 176 -12.43 -2.64 13.50
CA ARG A 176 -12.29 -2.93 14.93
C ARG A 176 -11.84 -1.71 15.73
N VAL A 177 -11.01 -0.84 15.14
CA VAL A 177 -10.49 0.36 15.80
C VAL A 177 -11.25 1.64 15.45
N ASP A 178 -12.25 1.54 14.57
CA ASP A 178 -13.08 2.65 14.07
C ASP A 178 -12.24 3.77 13.43
N ARG A 179 -11.36 3.40 12.48
CA ARG A 179 -10.52 4.33 11.71
C ARG A 179 -10.55 3.98 10.23
N ASP A 180 -10.25 4.96 9.38
CA ASP A 180 -10.12 4.72 7.95
C ASP A 180 -8.89 3.86 7.62
N LEU A 181 -8.91 3.24 6.43
CA LEU A 181 -7.85 2.34 5.97
C LEU A 181 -6.48 3.03 5.91
N TRP A 182 -6.42 4.31 5.51
CA TRP A 182 -5.17 5.04 5.39
C TRP A 182 -4.55 5.35 6.74
N THR A 183 -5.36 5.67 7.75
CA THR A 183 -4.90 5.83 9.13
C THR A 183 -4.29 4.54 9.65
N VAL A 184 -4.94 3.39 9.44
CA VAL A 184 -4.38 2.08 9.83
C VAL A 184 -3.12 1.75 9.02
N TYR A 185 -3.11 1.99 7.72
CA TYR A 185 -1.95 1.76 6.85
C TYR A 185 -0.72 2.55 7.29
N ARG A 186 -0.89 3.84 7.62
CA ARG A 186 0.18 4.69 8.16
C ARG A 186 0.66 4.21 9.53
N ALA A 187 -0.25 3.76 10.39
CA ALA A 187 0.11 3.16 11.66
C ALA A 187 0.96 1.89 11.49
N LEU A 188 0.53 0.97 10.60
CA LEU A 188 1.28 -0.25 10.26
C LEU A 188 2.66 0.06 9.70
N TRP A 189 2.80 1.14 8.94
CA TRP A 189 4.10 1.58 8.44
C TRP A 189 5.04 2.04 9.56
N ARG A 190 4.52 2.59 10.65
CA ARG A 190 5.31 3.04 11.80
C ARG A 190 5.43 1.99 12.90
N LEU A 191 4.70 0.89 12.80
CA LEU A 191 4.87 -0.24 13.71
C LEU A 191 6.30 -0.79 13.54
N ASP A 192 7.02 -0.90 14.65
CA ASP A 192 8.44 -1.32 14.71
C ASP A 192 9.44 -0.40 13.96
N ALA A 193 9.15 0.90 13.87
CA ALA A 193 9.89 1.89 13.07
C ALA A 193 10.91 2.77 13.79
#